data_AF-A0A2H0KCZ4-F1
#
_entry.id   AF-A0A2H0KCZ4-F1
#
_cell.length_a   1.000
_cell.length_b   1.000
_cell.length_c   1.000
_cell.angle_alpha   90.00
_cell.angle_beta   90.00
_cell.angle_gamma   90.00
#
_symmetry.space_group_name_H-M   'P 1'
#
loop_
_entity.id
_entity.type
_entity.pdbx_description
1 polymer ?
#
loop_
_entity_poly.entity_id
_entity_poly.type
_entity_poly.pdbx_seq_one_letter_code
_entity_poly.pdbx_strand_id
1 'polypeptide(L)'
;MNDKKKKEKSIVSPFVNTNRLSKDDYYYDAMECLQGGKAGAKRALKMLETALKIDVDYVQTYIGLVSIYGALGEKKKVEETIKIAYEKTLKEFPKWPKKMEWGYLENRAYLRAIQYLADWYWDNRENEKAIELFRLLLKLNPNDNQGVRYEIAALYAGLNGKDVNRMTDEGNQKQDWSEQENLVSEQNKKHKFWKEPKY
;
A
#
# COMPACT_ATOMS: atom_id res chain seq x y z
N MET A 1 -22.14 66.23 24.82
CA MET A 1 -20.72 66.45 24.45
C MET A 1 -19.92 65.36 25.13
N ASN A 2 -19.42 64.40 24.34
CA ASN A 2 -18.30 63.48 24.59
C ASN A 2 -18.31 62.58 25.86
N ASP A 3 -17.88 61.33 25.84
CA ASP A 3 -17.56 60.39 24.78
C ASP A 3 -17.38 59.02 25.45
N LYS A 4 -17.45 57.99 24.63
CA LYS A 4 -17.35 56.56 24.95
C LYS A 4 -16.08 56.20 25.75
N LYS A 5 -16.22 55.19 26.62
CA LYS A 5 -15.28 54.03 26.71
C LYS A 5 -15.91 52.90 27.54
N LYS A 6 -16.87 52.18 26.93
CA LYS A 6 -17.13 50.79 27.31
C LYS A 6 -15.84 50.02 27.00
N LYS A 7 -15.19 49.47 28.03
CA LYS A 7 -14.09 48.51 27.86
C LYS A 7 -14.65 47.28 27.17
N GLU A 8 -14.36 47.13 25.89
CA GLU A 8 -14.48 45.87 25.16
C GLU A 8 -13.66 44.83 25.91
N LYS A 9 -14.35 43.90 26.58
CA LYS A 9 -13.74 42.61 26.91
C LYS A 9 -13.59 41.89 25.57
N SER A 10 -12.35 41.92 25.07
CA SER A 10 -11.86 41.08 23.98
C SER A 10 -12.46 39.68 24.10
N ILE A 11 -13.37 39.38 23.16
CA ILE A 11 -13.81 38.01 22.88
C ILE A 11 -12.60 37.38 22.19
N VAL A 12 -11.81 36.63 22.95
CA VAL A 12 -10.78 35.79 22.35
C VAL A 12 -11.51 34.77 21.47
N SER A 13 -11.36 34.92 20.16
CA SER A 13 -11.88 34.01 19.15
C SER A 13 -11.50 32.55 19.48
N PRO A 14 -12.41 31.57 19.32
CA PRO A 14 -12.10 30.16 19.58
C PRO A 14 -11.22 29.50 18.50
N PHE A 15 -10.70 30.26 17.54
CA PHE A 15 -9.78 29.74 16.55
C PHE A 15 -8.34 29.69 17.07
N VAL A 16 -8.08 28.74 17.97
CA VAL A 16 -6.75 28.12 17.97
C VAL A 16 -6.71 27.24 16.72
N ASN A 17 -6.26 27.80 15.59
CA ASN A 17 -5.86 26.98 14.47
C ASN A 17 -4.54 26.28 14.83
N THR A 18 -4.60 25.23 15.65
CA THR A 18 -3.53 24.26 15.71
C THR A 18 -3.60 23.45 14.42
N ASN A 19 -2.85 23.84 13.39
CA ASN A 19 -2.56 23.00 12.23
C ASN A 19 -1.82 21.73 12.70
N ARG A 20 -2.49 20.83 13.42
CA ARG A 20 -2.00 19.47 13.67
C ARG A 20 -2.35 18.69 12.41
N LEU A 21 -1.31 18.31 11.67
CA LEU A 21 -1.43 17.39 10.54
C LEU A 21 -2.17 16.13 10.98
N SER A 22 -3.04 15.62 10.11
CA SER A 22 -3.67 14.32 10.29
C SER A 22 -2.66 13.19 10.07
N LYS A 23 -3.03 11.97 10.46
CA LYS A 23 -2.23 10.77 10.16
C LYS A 23 -2.04 10.54 8.65
N ASP A 24 -3.02 10.95 7.84
CA ASP A 24 -2.98 10.92 6.38
C ASP A 24 -2.00 11.94 5.82
N ASP A 25 -2.06 13.18 6.32
CA ASP A 25 -1.11 14.24 5.91
C ASP A 25 0.33 13.80 6.21
N TYR A 26 0.58 13.27 7.41
CA TYR A 26 1.90 12.70 7.75
C TYR A 26 2.33 11.56 6.82
N TYR A 27 1.39 10.72 6.37
CA TYR A 27 1.70 9.66 5.41
C TYR A 27 2.13 10.25 4.06
N TYR A 28 1.33 11.16 3.48
CA TYR A 28 1.62 11.72 2.17
C TYR A 28 2.92 12.55 2.18
N ASP A 29 3.12 13.39 3.20
CA ASP A 29 4.37 14.15 3.39
C ASP A 29 5.60 13.23 3.55
N ALA A 30 5.43 12.10 4.25
CA ALA A 30 6.50 11.12 4.39
C ALA A 30 6.84 10.46 3.05
N MET A 31 5.84 10.12 2.23
CA MET A 31 6.05 9.48 0.93
C MET A 31 6.71 10.44 -0.06
N GLU A 32 6.38 11.74 -0.02
CA GLU A 32 7.10 12.77 -0.77
C GLU A 32 8.55 12.90 -0.30
N CYS A 33 8.77 12.99 1.02
CA CYS A 33 10.11 13.09 1.60
C CYS A 33 11.02 11.91 1.23
N LEU A 34 10.47 10.70 1.09
CA LEU A 34 11.23 9.49 0.77
C LEU A 34 11.99 9.60 -0.57
N GLN A 35 11.48 10.40 -1.51
CA GLN A 35 12.15 10.64 -2.81
C GLN A 35 13.51 11.35 -2.67
N GLY A 36 13.77 12.00 -1.53
CA GLY A 36 15.04 12.67 -1.21
C GLY A 36 16.18 11.73 -0.76
N GLY A 37 16.12 10.44 -1.09
CA GLY A 37 17.14 9.44 -0.74
C GLY A 37 17.24 9.17 0.77
N LYS A 38 18.42 8.74 1.24
CA LYS A 38 18.60 8.28 2.65
C LYS A 38 18.28 9.37 3.70
N ALA A 39 18.57 10.63 3.41
CA ALA A 39 18.21 11.74 4.29
C ALA A 39 16.69 11.96 4.32
N GLY A 40 16.04 11.85 3.15
CA GLY A 40 14.59 11.85 3.00
C GLY A 40 13.92 10.73 3.79
N ALA A 41 14.40 9.50 3.66
CA ALA A 41 13.91 8.33 4.39
C ALA A 41 13.95 8.53 5.92
N LYS A 42 15.01 9.14 6.46
CA LYS A 42 15.10 9.45 7.90
C LYS A 42 14.08 10.50 8.35
N ARG A 43 13.74 11.48 7.51
CA ARG A 43 12.69 12.47 7.81
C ARG A 43 11.31 11.84 7.72
N ALA A 44 11.06 11.08 6.67
CA ALA A 44 9.84 10.30 6.47
C ALA A 44 9.57 9.37 7.67
N LEU A 45 10.61 8.73 8.21
CA LEU A 45 10.48 7.86 9.38
C LEU A 45 9.92 8.62 10.59
N LYS A 46 10.44 9.81 10.90
CA LYS A 46 9.95 10.66 12.01
C LYS A 46 8.50 11.10 11.81
N MET A 47 8.09 11.35 10.56
CA MET A 47 6.71 11.70 10.22
C MET A 47 5.78 10.51 10.49
N LEU A 48 6.13 9.30 10.04
CA LEU A 48 5.33 8.11 10.29
C LEU A 48 5.32 7.68 11.77
N GLU A 49 6.42 7.88 12.50
CA GLU A 49 6.43 7.72 13.96
C GLU A 49 5.46 8.70 14.66
N THR A 50 5.23 9.87 14.07
CA THR A 50 4.24 10.83 14.57
C THR A 50 2.82 10.40 14.21
N ALA A 51 2.61 9.86 12.99
CA ALA A 51 1.32 9.27 12.60
C ALA A 51 0.92 8.11 13.53
N LEU A 52 1.85 7.22 13.89
CA LEU A 52 1.59 6.12 14.84
C LEU A 52 1.19 6.59 16.24
N LYS A 53 1.64 7.78 16.67
CA LYS A 53 1.20 8.37 17.96
C LYS A 53 -0.24 8.87 17.91
N ILE A 54 -0.74 9.19 16.72
CA ILE A 54 -2.14 9.59 16.51
C ILE A 54 -3.02 8.35 16.46
N ASP A 55 -2.60 7.33 15.71
CA ASP A 55 -3.34 6.08 15.54
C ASP A 55 -2.37 4.92 15.29
N VAL A 56 -2.21 4.08 16.31
CA VAL A 56 -1.30 2.92 16.28
C VAL A 56 -1.83 1.77 15.44
N ASP A 57 -3.13 1.75 15.11
CA ASP A 57 -3.74 0.70 14.30
C ASP A 57 -3.84 1.12 12.81
N TYR A 58 -3.34 2.30 12.45
CA TYR A 58 -3.48 2.82 11.08
C TYR A 58 -2.57 2.10 10.06
N VAL A 59 -3.16 1.17 9.31
CA VAL A 59 -2.44 0.29 8.34
C VAL A 59 -1.62 1.08 7.32
N GLN A 60 -2.11 2.21 6.83
CA GLN A 60 -1.42 3.04 5.84
C GLN A 60 -0.06 3.53 6.34
N THR A 61 0.08 3.80 7.64
CA THR A 61 1.37 4.16 8.24
C THR A 61 2.37 3.01 8.15
N TYR A 62 1.93 1.77 8.40
CA TYR A 62 2.79 0.59 8.25
C TYR A 62 3.18 0.34 6.79
N ILE A 63 2.29 0.57 5.83
CA ILE A 63 2.63 0.54 4.39
C ILE A 63 3.77 1.51 4.08
N GLY A 64 3.70 2.74 4.59
CA GLY A 64 4.78 3.71 4.41
C GLY A 64 6.09 3.29 5.08
N LEU A 65 6.02 2.68 6.28
CA LEU A 65 7.20 2.17 6.99
C LEU A 65 7.90 1.05 6.21
N VAL A 66 7.15 0.15 5.56
CA VAL A 66 7.73 -0.87 4.67
C VAL A 66 8.58 -0.22 3.57
N SER A 67 8.05 0.81 2.89
CA SER A 67 8.80 1.53 1.84
C SER A 67 10.05 2.21 2.38
N ILE A 68 9.96 2.85 3.55
CA ILE A 68 11.09 3.53 4.20
C ILE A 68 12.18 2.54 4.60
N TYR A 69 11.82 1.44 5.25
CA TYR A 69 12.80 0.43 5.66
C TYR A 69 13.44 -0.28 4.45
N GLY A 70 12.68 -0.49 3.37
CA GLY A 70 13.21 -0.95 2.09
C GLY A 70 14.28 -0.02 1.53
N ALA A 71 14.00 1.29 1.46
CA ALA A 71 14.95 2.30 1.01
C ALA A 71 16.21 2.41 1.89
N LEU A 72 16.08 2.07 3.18
CA LEU A 72 17.19 2.04 4.13
C LEU A 72 17.99 0.72 4.11
N GLY A 73 17.51 -0.31 3.41
CA GLY A 73 18.13 -1.64 3.39
C GLY A 73 17.87 -2.48 4.64
N GLU A 74 16.90 -2.09 5.47
CA GLU A 74 16.60 -2.68 6.78
C GLU A 74 15.68 -3.91 6.63
N LYS A 75 16.19 -4.98 6.00
CA LYS A 75 15.41 -6.16 5.60
C LYS A 75 14.57 -6.78 6.73
N LYS A 76 15.15 -6.89 7.93
CA LYS A 76 14.44 -7.46 9.09
C LYS A 76 13.23 -6.59 9.49
N LYS A 77 13.40 -5.26 9.48
CA LYS A 77 12.31 -4.34 9.78
C LYS A 77 11.23 -4.35 8.70
N VAL A 78 11.61 -4.52 7.43
CA VAL A 78 10.65 -4.72 6.34
C VAL A 78 9.77 -5.93 6.65
N GLU A 79 10.36 -7.09 6.93
CA GLU A 79 9.63 -8.31 7.25
C GLU A 79 8.68 -8.13 8.44
N GLU A 80 9.18 -7.59 9.56
CA GLU A 80 8.37 -7.36 10.77
C GLU A 80 7.21 -6.41 10.48
N THR A 81 7.45 -5.35 9.71
CA THR A 81 6.42 -4.34 9.39
C THR A 81 5.36 -4.88 8.43
N ILE A 82 5.75 -5.72 7.46
CA ILE A 82 4.80 -6.40 6.56
C ILE A 82 3.84 -7.28 7.37
N LYS A 83 4.36 -8.07 8.31
CA LYS A 83 3.56 -8.92 9.19
C LYS A 83 2.59 -8.09 10.04
N ILE A 84 3.06 -7.01 10.64
CA ILE A 84 2.21 -6.10 11.44
C ILE A 84 1.10 -5.48 10.56
N ALA A 85 1.43 -4.98 9.35
CA ALA A 85 0.44 -4.39 8.46
C ALA A 85 -0.69 -5.38 8.11
N TYR A 86 -0.34 -6.64 7.86
CA TYR A 86 -1.31 -7.69 7.60
C TYR A 86 -2.14 -8.05 8.83
N GLU A 87 -1.53 -8.18 10.02
CA GLU A 87 -2.24 -8.42 11.28
C GLU A 87 -3.26 -7.32 11.59
N LYS A 88 -2.89 -6.06 11.40
CA LYS A 88 -3.81 -4.91 11.56
C LYS A 88 -4.94 -4.95 10.53
N THR A 89 -4.64 -5.38 9.30
CA THR A 89 -5.67 -5.59 8.27
C THR A 89 -6.66 -6.69 8.67
N LEU A 90 -6.19 -7.81 9.23
CA LEU A 90 -7.05 -8.89 9.73
C LEU A 90 -7.91 -8.45 10.92
N LYS A 91 -7.40 -7.54 11.76
CA LYS A 91 -8.18 -6.95 12.86
C LYS A 91 -9.36 -6.12 12.35
N GLU A 92 -9.15 -5.35 11.30
CA GLU A 92 -10.21 -4.55 10.66
C GLU A 92 -11.21 -5.43 9.89
N PHE A 93 -10.71 -6.49 9.25
CA PHE A 93 -11.50 -7.42 8.45
C PHE A 93 -11.40 -8.86 8.99
N PRO A 94 -11.99 -9.15 10.17
CA PRO A 94 -12.02 -10.51 10.71
C PRO A 94 -12.77 -11.48 9.78
N LYS A 95 -13.62 -10.92 8.90
CA LYS A 95 -14.17 -11.59 7.74
C LYS A 95 -14.00 -10.69 6.52
N TRP A 96 -13.37 -11.21 5.48
CA TRP A 96 -13.19 -10.47 4.23
C TRP A 96 -14.52 -10.06 3.61
N PRO A 97 -14.62 -8.81 3.09
CA PRO A 97 -15.78 -8.40 2.33
C PRO A 97 -15.86 -9.19 1.02
N LYS A 98 -17.01 -9.13 0.34
CA LYS A 98 -17.15 -9.76 -0.98
C LYS A 98 -16.21 -9.15 -2.02
N LYS A 99 -16.03 -7.82 -1.93
CA LYS A 99 -15.15 -7.01 -2.76
C LYS A 99 -14.58 -5.87 -1.92
N MET A 100 -13.41 -5.40 -2.32
CA MET A 100 -12.68 -4.25 -1.80
C MET A 100 -12.03 -3.58 -3.02
N GLU A 101 -12.74 -2.64 -3.62
CA GLU A 101 -12.33 -2.04 -4.89
C GLU A 101 -11.20 -1.04 -4.66
N TRP A 102 -10.18 -1.09 -5.52
CA TRP A 102 -9.02 -0.20 -5.46
C TRP A 102 -9.35 1.29 -5.65
N GLY A 103 -10.49 1.59 -6.27
CA GLY A 103 -10.96 2.95 -6.52
C GLY A 103 -11.19 3.75 -5.24
N TYR A 104 -11.57 3.09 -4.13
CA TYR A 104 -11.69 3.72 -2.81
C TYR A 104 -10.30 3.83 -2.18
N LEU A 105 -9.88 5.04 -1.83
CA LEU A 105 -8.53 5.30 -1.33
C LEU A 105 -8.24 4.56 -0.02
N GLU A 106 -9.26 4.45 0.83
CA GLU A 106 -9.26 3.81 2.13
C GLU A 106 -8.94 2.31 2.03
N ASN A 107 -9.30 1.67 0.91
CA ASN A 107 -9.05 0.25 0.68
C ASN A 107 -7.59 -0.04 0.36
N ARG A 108 -6.85 0.92 -0.18
CA ARG A 108 -5.53 0.67 -0.78
C ARG A 108 -4.50 0.24 0.25
N ALA A 109 -4.59 0.74 1.50
CA ALA A 109 -3.69 0.32 2.57
C ALA A 109 -3.79 -1.19 2.84
N TYR A 110 -5.01 -1.69 2.96
CA TYR A 110 -5.31 -3.10 3.24
C TYR A 110 -4.92 -4.00 2.07
N LEU A 111 -5.26 -3.61 0.85
CA LEU A 111 -4.87 -4.34 -0.35
C LEU A 111 -3.34 -4.41 -0.53
N ARG A 112 -2.61 -3.34 -0.22
CA ARG A 112 -1.14 -3.36 -0.22
C ARG A 112 -0.57 -4.21 0.90
N ALA A 113 -1.17 -4.22 2.09
CA ALA A 113 -0.71 -5.07 3.19
C ALA A 113 -0.78 -6.55 2.82
N ILE A 114 -1.86 -6.97 2.16
CA ILE A 114 -2.02 -8.34 1.65
C ILE A 114 -0.96 -8.62 0.58
N GLN A 115 -0.75 -7.71 -0.38
CA GLN A 115 0.22 -7.90 -1.47
C GLN A 115 1.66 -7.98 -0.96
N TYR A 116 2.08 -7.08 -0.06
CA TYR A 116 3.43 -7.12 0.50
C TYR A 116 3.73 -8.43 1.24
N LEU A 117 2.74 -9.01 1.92
CA LEU A 117 2.92 -10.33 2.54
C LEU A 117 2.99 -11.45 1.49
N ALA A 118 2.20 -11.37 0.43
CA ALA A 118 2.24 -12.31 -0.69
C ALA A 118 3.61 -12.30 -1.39
N ASP A 119 4.13 -11.10 -1.69
CA ASP A 119 5.44 -10.89 -2.29
C ASP A 119 6.55 -11.41 -1.38
N TRP A 120 6.48 -11.11 -0.08
CA TRP A 120 7.44 -11.63 0.89
C TRP A 120 7.44 -13.16 0.93
N TYR A 121 6.27 -13.82 0.93
CA TYR A 121 6.21 -15.27 0.85
C TYR A 121 6.81 -15.81 -0.45
N TRP A 122 6.53 -15.16 -1.59
CA TRP A 122 7.06 -15.58 -2.89
C TRP A 122 8.59 -15.45 -2.96
N ASP A 123 9.14 -14.34 -2.48
CA ASP A 123 10.58 -14.11 -2.38
C ASP A 123 11.28 -15.15 -1.49
N ASN A 124 10.58 -15.62 -0.44
CA ASN A 124 11.06 -16.68 0.46
C ASN A 124 10.69 -18.10 0.00
N ARG A 125 10.22 -18.28 -1.24
CA ARG A 125 9.86 -19.58 -1.83
C ARG A 125 8.72 -20.31 -1.12
N GLU A 126 7.94 -19.60 -0.30
CA GLU A 126 6.70 -20.09 0.30
C GLU A 126 5.53 -19.91 -0.68
N ASN A 127 5.65 -20.54 -1.86
CA ASN A 127 4.80 -20.29 -3.03
C ASN A 127 3.31 -20.52 -2.76
N GLU A 128 2.96 -21.55 -1.99
CA GLU A 128 1.57 -21.88 -1.67
C GLU A 128 0.88 -20.75 -0.90
N LYS A 129 1.60 -20.13 0.06
CA LYS A 129 1.08 -19.01 0.84
C LYS A 129 0.95 -17.74 0.00
N ALA A 130 1.92 -17.48 -0.88
CA ALA A 130 1.84 -16.38 -1.83
C ALA A 130 0.63 -16.54 -2.76
N ILE A 131 0.42 -17.73 -3.34
CA ILE A 131 -0.74 -18.04 -4.18
C ILE A 131 -2.06 -17.79 -3.45
N GLU A 132 -2.18 -18.20 -2.17
CA GLU A 132 -3.38 -17.98 -1.38
C GLU A 132 -3.72 -16.49 -1.28
N LEU A 133 -2.73 -15.65 -0.95
CA LEU A 133 -2.91 -14.21 -0.80
C LEU A 133 -3.15 -13.51 -2.14
N PHE A 134 -2.48 -13.93 -3.23
CA PHE A 134 -2.75 -13.40 -4.56
C PHE A 134 -4.16 -13.74 -5.04
N ARG A 135 -4.65 -14.96 -4.78
CA ARG A 135 -6.05 -15.32 -5.07
C ARG A 135 -7.04 -14.52 -4.24
N LEU A 136 -6.72 -14.26 -2.97
CA LEU A 136 -7.51 -13.38 -2.12
C LEU A 136 -7.60 -11.97 -2.72
N LEU A 137 -6.47 -11.40 -3.15
CA LEU A 137 -6.42 -10.09 -3.81
C LEU A 137 -7.28 -10.04 -5.06
N LEU A 138 -7.20 -11.02 -5.94
CA LEU A 138 -8.02 -11.07 -7.16
C LEU A 138 -9.51 -11.26 -6.86
N LYS A 139 -9.87 -11.86 -5.73
CA LYS A 139 -11.27 -11.94 -5.27
C LYS A 139 -11.76 -10.61 -4.73
N LEU A 140 -10.94 -9.94 -3.91
CA LEU A 140 -11.26 -8.66 -3.29
C LEU A 140 -11.31 -7.55 -4.33
N ASN A 141 -10.29 -7.46 -5.18
CA ASN A 141 -10.11 -6.45 -6.21
C ASN A 141 -10.18 -7.10 -7.61
N PRO A 142 -11.38 -7.46 -8.10
CA PRO A 142 -11.52 -8.23 -9.34
C PRO A 142 -11.02 -7.50 -10.59
N ASN A 143 -11.02 -6.16 -10.56
CA ASN A 143 -10.48 -5.33 -11.65
C ASN A 143 -8.95 -5.33 -11.68
N ASP A 144 -8.32 -5.94 -10.69
CA ASP A 144 -6.88 -6.15 -10.57
C ASP A 144 -6.06 -4.89 -10.91
N ASN A 145 -6.45 -3.77 -10.32
CA ASN A 145 -5.75 -2.50 -10.50
C ASN A 145 -4.31 -2.52 -9.94
N GLN A 146 -3.98 -3.52 -9.10
CA GLN A 146 -2.64 -3.74 -8.57
C GLN A 146 -1.72 -4.51 -9.53
N GLY A 147 -2.28 -5.21 -10.53
CA GLY A 147 -1.51 -6.05 -11.44
C GLY A 147 -1.13 -7.42 -10.86
N VAL A 148 -1.83 -7.89 -9.82
CA VAL A 148 -1.58 -9.17 -9.14
C VAL A 148 -1.73 -10.35 -10.09
N ARG A 149 -2.53 -10.24 -11.17
CA ARG A 149 -2.65 -11.28 -12.20
C ARG A 149 -1.31 -11.61 -12.83
N TYR A 150 -0.42 -10.63 -12.99
CA TYR A 150 0.90 -10.83 -13.58
C TYR A 150 1.84 -11.54 -12.61
N GLU A 151 1.77 -11.19 -11.32
CA GLU A 151 2.56 -11.83 -10.26
C GLU A 151 2.20 -13.31 -10.10
N ILE A 152 0.91 -13.64 -9.94
CA ILE A 152 0.48 -15.03 -9.77
C ILE A 152 0.71 -15.86 -11.04
N ALA A 153 0.59 -15.28 -12.24
CA ALA A 153 0.91 -15.96 -13.50
C ALA A 153 2.41 -16.29 -13.58
N ALA A 154 3.28 -15.32 -13.27
CA ALA A 154 4.72 -15.52 -13.22
C ALA A 154 5.10 -16.58 -12.18
N LEU A 155 4.51 -16.54 -10.99
CA LEU A 155 4.72 -17.56 -9.96
C LEU A 155 4.37 -18.96 -10.48
N TYR A 156 3.20 -19.14 -11.12
CA TYR A 156 2.82 -20.44 -11.71
C TYR A 156 3.76 -20.90 -12.83
N ALA A 157 4.39 -19.97 -13.55
CA ALA A 157 5.38 -20.27 -14.58
C ALA A 157 6.79 -20.54 -14.02
N GLY A 158 6.99 -20.49 -12.70
CA GLY A 158 8.30 -20.68 -12.07
C GLY A 158 9.22 -19.47 -12.20
N LEU A 159 8.67 -18.30 -12.54
CA LEU A 159 9.37 -17.02 -12.60
C LEU A 159 9.39 -16.35 -11.23
N ASN A 160 10.09 -15.22 -11.12
CA ASN A 160 10.15 -14.40 -9.91
C ASN A 160 9.75 -12.94 -10.20
N GLY A 161 9.62 -12.12 -9.15
CA GLY A 161 9.21 -10.71 -9.28
C GLY A 161 10.13 -9.87 -10.19
N LYS A 162 11.41 -10.23 -10.36
CA LYS A 162 12.28 -9.52 -11.31
C LYS A 162 11.91 -9.78 -12.76
N ASP A 163 11.41 -10.97 -13.07
CA ASP A 163 10.92 -11.29 -14.42
C ASP A 163 9.66 -10.49 -14.71
N VAL A 164 8.76 -10.35 -13.73
CA VAL A 164 7.57 -9.50 -13.83
C VAL A 164 7.97 -8.06 -14.12
N ASN A 165 8.89 -7.50 -13.34
CA ASN A 165 9.38 -6.13 -13.54
C ASN A 165 10.02 -5.94 -14.91
N ARG A 166 10.86 -6.89 -15.35
CA ARG A 166 11.47 -6.87 -16.70
C ARG A 166 10.41 -6.81 -17.79
N MET A 167 9.41 -7.70 -17.73
CA MET A 167 8.33 -7.72 -18.71
C MET A 167 7.52 -6.41 -18.70
N THR A 168 7.31 -5.81 -17.52
CA THR A 168 6.62 -4.52 -17.38
C THR A 168 7.43 -3.40 -18.02
N ASP A 169 8.73 -3.33 -17.74
CA ASP A 169 9.63 -2.30 -18.25
C ASP A 169 9.79 -2.39 -19.77
N GLU A 170 10.00 -3.59 -20.29
CA GLU A 170 10.07 -3.84 -21.74
C GLU A 170 8.75 -3.50 -22.44
N GLY A 171 7.62 -3.88 -21.84
CA GLY A 171 6.31 -3.58 -22.38
C GLY A 171 6.03 -2.08 -22.40
N ASN A 172 6.39 -1.35 -21.34
CA ASN A 172 6.31 0.10 -21.30
C ASN A 172 7.21 0.76 -22.35
N GLN A 173 8.42 0.24 -22.56
CA GLN A 173 9.37 0.81 -23.53
C GLN A 173 8.93 0.58 -24.98
N LYS A 174 8.36 -0.60 -25.28
CA LYS A 174 7.88 -0.99 -26.61
C LYS A 174 6.43 -0.58 -26.87
N GLN A 175 5.70 -0.16 -25.83
CA GLN A 175 4.25 -0.01 -25.83
C GLN A 175 3.54 -1.31 -26.24
N ASP A 176 4.07 -2.45 -25.79
CA ASP A 176 3.58 -3.80 -26.12
C ASP A 176 3.68 -4.74 -24.91
N TRP A 177 2.54 -5.05 -24.30
CA TRP A 177 2.43 -5.94 -23.14
C TRP A 177 2.05 -7.38 -23.49
N SER A 178 2.17 -7.77 -24.77
CA SER A 178 1.77 -9.10 -25.25
C SER A 178 2.46 -10.24 -24.50
N GLU A 179 3.72 -10.10 -24.08
CA GLU A 179 4.43 -11.11 -23.28
C GLU A 179 3.69 -11.39 -21.96
N GLN A 180 3.31 -10.34 -21.23
CA GLN A 180 2.61 -10.46 -19.95
C GLN A 180 1.20 -11.01 -20.13
N GLU A 181 0.46 -10.50 -21.12
CA GLU A 181 -0.91 -10.95 -21.39
C GLU A 181 -0.95 -12.40 -21.85
N ASN A 182 0.02 -12.83 -22.66
CA ASN A 182 0.15 -14.23 -23.07
C ASN A 182 0.46 -15.12 -21.86
N LEU A 183 1.39 -14.71 -21.00
CA LEU A 183 1.70 -15.45 -19.77
C LEU A 183 0.47 -15.60 -18.87
N VAL A 184 -0.29 -14.53 -18.65
CA VAL A 184 -1.54 -14.55 -17.89
C VAL A 184 -2.55 -15.49 -18.55
N SER A 185 -2.76 -15.37 -19.86
CA SER A 185 -3.69 -16.22 -20.62
C SER A 185 -3.34 -17.71 -20.50
N GLU A 186 -2.07 -18.06 -20.69
CA GLU A 186 -1.58 -19.44 -20.60
C GLU A 186 -1.75 -20.03 -19.21
N GLN A 187 -1.35 -19.30 -18.17
CA GLN A 187 -1.41 -19.79 -16.80
C GLN A 187 -2.84 -19.80 -16.28
N ASN A 188 -3.66 -18.81 -16.65
CA ASN A 188 -5.06 -18.78 -16.23
C ASN A 188 -5.88 -19.90 -16.87
N LYS A 189 -5.53 -20.35 -18.10
CA LYS A 189 -6.14 -21.55 -18.70
C LYS A 189 -5.94 -22.80 -17.83
N LYS A 190 -4.77 -22.95 -17.21
CA LYS A 190 -4.41 -24.11 -16.37
C LYS A 190 -4.95 -23.98 -14.94
N HIS A 191 -4.80 -22.81 -14.34
CA HIS A 191 -4.97 -22.63 -12.89
C HIS A 191 -6.25 -21.88 -12.49
N LYS A 192 -6.97 -21.26 -13.44
CA LYS A 192 -8.26 -20.59 -13.21
C LYS A 192 -8.20 -19.62 -12.02
N PHE A 193 -7.20 -18.75 -12.00
CA PHE A 193 -6.95 -17.84 -10.87
C PHE A 193 -7.64 -16.48 -11.03
N TRP A 194 -7.96 -16.06 -12.25
CA TRP A 194 -8.57 -14.76 -12.51
C TRP A 194 -9.72 -14.86 -13.50
N LYS A 195 -10.73 -14.01 -13.31
CA LYS A 195 -11.82 -13.81 -14.25
C LYS A 195 -11.77 -12.35 -14.66
N GLU A 196 -11.42 -12.12 -15.92
CA GLU A 196 -11.41 -10.78 -16.47
C GLU A 196 -12.80 -10.13 -16.29
N PRO A 197 -12.88 -8.93 -15.70
CA PRO A 197 -14.13 -8.20 -15.56
C PRO A 197 -14.73 -7.89 -16.93
N LYS A 198 -16.05 -8.02 -17.05
CA LYS A 198 -16.81 -7.50 -18.19
C LYS A 198 -17.34 -6.13 -17.80
N TYR A 199 -17.03 -5.11 -18.59
CA TYR A 199 -17.52 -3.74 -18.43
C TYR A 199 -18.67 -3.47 -19.41
#